data_AF-A0A3D1N055-F1
#
_entry.id   AF-A0A3D1N055-F1
#
_cell.length_a   1.000
_cell.length_b   1.000
_cell.length_c   1.000
_cell.angle_alpha   90.00
_cell.angle_beta   90.00
_cell.angle_gamma   90.00
#
_symmetry.space_group_name_H-M   'P 1'
#
loop_
_entity.id
_entity.type
_entity.pdbx_description
1 polymer ?
#
loop_
_entity_poly.entity_id
_entity_poly.type
_entity_poly.pdbx_seq_one_letter_code
_entity_poly.pdbx_strand_id
1 'polypeptide(L)'
;MSDGTYLVDCPCCKARIEVGKKTGKVLRHWEKPEVKSGADPMAEALKKIREDKSRLNDYFSGAGASMEEKKKELLDKFEQEKKRIKDSGDTSKPINPMDLD
;
A
#
# COMPACT_ATOMS: atom_id res chain seq x y z
N MET A 1 53.10 -7.64 2.87
CA MET A 1 52.87 -7.87 4.32
C MET A 1 51.44 -7.47 4.65
N SER A 2 50.49 -8.41 4.58
CA SER A 2 49.04 -8.16 4.68
C SER A 2 48.66 -7.41 5.97
N ASP A 3 48.20 -6.16 5.82
CA ASP A 3 47.61 -5.35 6.90
C ASP A 3 46.19 -5.86 7.18
N GLY A 4 46.09 -6.97 7.89
CA GLY A 4 44.82 -7.54 8.33
C GLY A 4 44.24 -6.82 9.53
N THR A 5 42.91 -6.78 9.63
CA THR A 5 42.16 -6.33 10.81
C THR A 5 41.39 -7.50 11.43
N TYR A 6 41.15 -7.43 12.75
CA TYR A 6 40.30 -8.36 13.48
C TYR A 6 39.03 -7.66 13.94
N LEU A 7 37.91 -8.37 13.86
CA LEU A 7 36.64 -7.94 14.44
C LEU A 7 36.46 -8.63 15.78
N VAL A 8 36.39 -7.85 16.86
CA VAL A 8 36.25 -8.32 18.24
C VAL A 8 35.07 -7.61 18.89
N ASP A 9 34.27 -8.33 19.66
CA ASP A 9 33.17 -7.75 20.43
C ASP A 9 33.67 -7.27 21.81
N CYS A 10 33.36 -6.03 22.22
CA CYS A 10 33.77 -5.56 23.55
C CYS A 10 33.03 -6.35 24.64
N PRO A 11 33.72 -6.91 25.64
CA PRO A 11 33.07 -7.51 26.80
C PRO A 11 32.28 -6.48 27.64
N CYS A 12 32.59 -5.20 27.48
CA CYS A 12 32.00 -4.08 28.22
C CYS A 12 30.62 -3.64 27.69
N CYS A 13 30.54 -3.36 26.38
CA CYS A 13 29.38 -2.75 25.74
C CYS A 13 28.78 -3.62 24.61
N LYS A 14 29.35 -4.80 24.35
CA LYS A 14 28.95 -5.72 23.25
C LYS A 14 28.97 -5.07 21.86
N ALA A 15 29.65 -3.94 21.72
CA ALA A 15 29.85 -3.26 20.47
C ALA A 15 30.93 -3.97 19.66
N ARG A 16 30.83 -3.88 18.33
CA ARG A 16 31.80 -4.52 17.42
C ARG A 16 32.95 -3.56 17.20
N ILE A 17 34.18 -4.05 17.40
CA ILE A 17 35.40 -3.25 17.32
C ILE A 17 36.31 -3.83 16.25
N GLU A 18 36.83 -2.98 15.37
CA GLU A 18 37.90 -3.34 14.44
C GLU A 18 39.26 -2.99 15.04
N VAL A 19 40.13 -3.99 15.14
CA VAL A 19 41.46 -3.87 15.72
C VAL A 19 42.52 -4.19 14.67
N GLY A 20 43.53 -3.33 14.54
CA GLY A 20 44.66 -3.57 13.64
C GLY A 20 45.55 -4.72 14.13
N LYS A 21 45.81 -5.72 13.29
CA LYS A 21 46.56 -6.94 13.66
C LYS A 21 47.99 -6.69 14.16
N LYS A 22 48.66 -5.66 13.64
CA LYS A 22 50.07 -5.36 13.98
C LYS A 22 50.22 -4.43 15.17
N THR A 23 49.27 -3.51 15.38
CA THR A 23 49.38 -2.42 16.35
C THR A 23 48.53 -2.64 17.60
N GLY A 24 47.54 -3.54 17.54
CA GLY A 24 46.57 -3.75 18.61
C GLY A 24 45.67 -2.53 18.88
N LYS A 25 45.74 -1.50 18.02
CA LYS A 25 44.95 -0.28 18.17
C LYS A 25 43.55 -0.49 17.61
N VAL A 26 42.57 0.08 18.31
CA VAL A 26 41.20 0.18 17.83
C VAL A 26 41.17 1.17 16.67
N LEU A 27 40.75 0.70 15.50
CA LEU A 27 40.60 1.50 14.30
C LEU A 27 39.18 2.06 14.19
N ARG A 28 38.16 1.24 14.52
CA ARG A 28 36.74 1.62 14.41
C ARG A 28 35.93 0.95 15.50
N HIS A 29 34.93 1.68 16.00
CA HIS A 29 33.96 1.22 16.98
C HIS A 29 32.56 1.37 16.38
N TRP A 30 31.84 0.26 16.21
CA TRP A 30 30.46 0.28 15.75
C TRP A 30 29.53 -0.01 16.91
N GLU A 31 28.62 0.93 17.17
CA GLU A 31 27.52 0.73 18.10
C GLU A 31 26.67 -0.46 17.65
N LYS A 32 26.26 -1.28 18.62
CA LYS A 32 25.40 -2.43 18.32
C LYS A 32 24.04 -1.90 17.84
N PRO A 33 23.53 -2.31 16.67
CA PRO A 33 22.17 -1.96 16.30
C PRO A 33 21.23 -2.49 17.36
N GLU A 34 20.45 -1.60 17.96
CA GLU A 34 19.39 -1.97 18.89
C GLU A 34 18.33 -2.73 18.12
N VAL A 35 18.49 -4.05 18.04
CA VAL A 35 17.40 -4.93 17.67
C VAL A 35 16.39 -4.81 18.81
N LYS A 36 15.34 -4.01 18.61
CA LYS A 36 14.26 -3.82 19.58
C LYS A 36 13.73 -5.20 19.98
N SER A 37 14.21 -5.69 21.13
CA SER A 37 13.79 -6.96 21.70
C SER A 37 12.41 -6.76 22.29
N GLY A 38 11.35 -7.08 21.55
CA GLY A 38 10.00 -7.03 22.12
C GLY A 38 8.84 -7.18 21.15
N ALA A 39 9.01 -6.89 19.87
CA ALA A 39 8.00 -7.18 18.85
C ALA A 39 8.66 -8.09 17.81
N ASP A 40 8.16 -9.32 17.68
CA ASP A 40 8.54 -10.19 16.57
C ASP A 40 8.16 -9.45 15.27
N PRO A 41 9.14 -8.96 14.48
CA PRO A 41 8.86 -8.13 13.31
C PRO A 41 7.95 -8.85 12.31
N MET A 42 7.96 -10.19 12.35
CA MET A 42 7.09 -11.03 11.54
C MET A 42 5.62 -10.94 12.00
N ALA A 43 5.35 -10.90 13.29
CA ALA A 43 4.00 -10.77 13.83
C ALA A 43 3.38 -9.39 13.52
N GLU A 44 4.18 -8.33 13.57
CA GLU A 44 3.73 -6.98 13.20
C GLU A 44 3.48 -6.85 11.69
N ALA A 45 4.35 -7.45 10.87
CA ALA A 45 4.15 -7.51 9.42
C ALA A 45 2.87 -8.29 9.06
N LEU A 46 2.60 -9.41 9.72
CA LEU A 46 1.37 -10.19 9.51
C LEU A 46 0.10 -9.42 9.89
N LYS A 47 0.14 -8.60 10.96
CA LYS A 47 -0.97 -7.71 11.32
C LYS A 47 -1.23 -6.66 10.24
N LYS A 48 -0.18 -5.97 9.79
CA LYS A 48 -0.29 -4.96 8.71
C LYS A 48 -0.87 -5.56 7.42
N ILE A 49 -0.42 -6.76 7.03
CA ILE A 49 -0.96 -7.46 5.84
C ILE A 49 -2.46 -7.75 5.98
N ARG A 50 -2.92 -8.15 7.17
CA ARG A 50 -4.35 -8.42 7.41
C ARG A 50 -5.18 -7.13 7.35
N GLU A 51 -4.69 -6.05 7.95
CA GLU A 51 -5.33 -4.74 7.93
C GLU A 51 -5.47 -4.20 6.50
N ASP A 52 -4.39 -4.26 5.71
CA ASP A 52 -4.42 -3.86 4.31
C ASP A 52 -5.37 -4.71 3.47
N LYS A 53 -5.41 -6.03 3.73
CA LYS A 53 -6.36 -6.92 3.04
C LYS A 53 -7.82 -6.56 3.34
N SER A 54 -8.13 -6.21 4.58
CA SER A 54 -9.47 -5.75 4.97
C SER A 54 -9.84 -4.47 4.23
N ARG A 55 -8.96 -3.46 4.28
CA ARG A 55 -9.17 -2.16 3.62
C ARG A 55 -9.38 -2.29 2.12
N LEU A 56 -8.60 -3.16 1.46
CA LEU A 56 -8.76 -3.42 0.04
C LEU A 56 -10.11 -4.10 -0.25
N ASN A 57 -10.52 -5.09 0.55
CA ASN A 57 -11.80 -5.77 0.37
C ASN A 57 -12.98 -4.80 0.51
N ASP A 58 -12.96 -3.93 1.53
CA ASP A 58 -13.98 -2.90 1.74
C ASP A 58 -14.08 -1.95 0.53
N TYR A 59 -12.92 -1.56 -0.04
CA TYR A 59 -12.89 -0.72 -1.22
C TYR A 59 -13.47 -1.42 -2.47
N PHE A 60 -13.08 -2.68 -2.71
CA PHE A 60 -13.55 -3.43 -3.88
C PHE A 60 -15.03 -3.82 -3.78
N SER A 61 -15.50 -4.21 -2.61
CA SER A 61 -16.91 -4.58 -2.39
C SER A 61 -17.84 -3.38 -2.57
N GLY A 62 -17.50 -2.21 -2.01
CA GLY A 62 -18.28 -0.98 -2.19
C GLY A 62 -18.26 -0.45 -3.63
N ALA A 63 -17.10 -0.49 -4.29
CA ALA A 63 -16.97 -0.01 -5.66
C ALA A 63 -17.73 -0.89 -6.66
N GLY A 64 -17.64 -2.22 -6.53
CA GLY A 64 -18.33 -3.14 -7.43
C GLY A 64 -19.86 -3.03 -7.33
N ALA A 65 -20.40 -3.01 -6.11
CA ALA A 65 -21.84 -2.93 -5.88
C ALA A 65 -22.44 -1.62 -6.40
N SER A 66 -21.80 -0.48 -6.09
CA SER A 66 -22.29 0.83 -6.52
C SER A 66 -22.27 1.04 -8.03
N MET A 67 -21.29 0.45 -8.73
CA MET A 67 -21.22 0.53 -10.19
C MET A 67 -22.33 -0.30 -10.86
N GLU A 68 -22.63 -1.49 -10.35
CA GLU A 68 -23.70 -2.32 -10.90
C GLU A 68 -25.09 -1.73 -10.63
N GLU A 69 -25.30 -1.14 -9.45
CA GLU A 69 -26.54 -0.41 -9.14
C GLU A 69 -26.76 0.78 -10.06
N LYS A 70 -25.74 1.64 -10.23
CA LYS A 70 -25.80 2.77 -11.17
C LYS A 70 -26.07 2.32 -12.60
N LYS A 71 -25.47 1.21 -13.03
CA LYS A 71 -25.70 0.64 -14.36
C LYS A 71 -27.15 0.21 -14.53
N LYS A 72 -27.75 -0.46 -13.55
CA LYS A 72 -29.16 -0.84 -13.58
C LYS A 72 -30.07 0.38 -13.62
N GLU A 73 -29.83 1.38 -12.77
CA GLU A 73 -30.62 2.62 -12.74
C GLU A 73 -30.58 3.37 -14.09
N LEU A 74 -29.39 3.46 -14.71
CA LEU A 74 -29.23 4.07 -16.03
C LEU A 74 -29.96 3.29 -17.13
N LEU A 75 -29.91 1.96 -17.09
CA LEU A 75 -30.62 1.10 -18.04
C LEU A 75 -32.14 1.23 -17.89
N ASP A 76 -32.66 1.23 -16.67
CA ASP A 76 -34.09 1.38 -16.39
C ASP A 76 -34.59 2.74 -16.89
N LYS A 77 -33.86 3.83 -16.61
CA LYS A 77 -34.18 5.17 -17.13
C LYS A 77 -34.16 5.23 -18.65
N PHE A 78 -33.17 4.60 -19.27
CA PHE A 78 -33.07 4.54 -20.73
C PHE A 78 -34.24 3.76 -21.35
N GLU A 79 -34.63 2.63 -20.76
CA GLU A 79 -35.78 1.85 -21.24
C GLU A 79 -37.10 2.59 -21.06
N GLN A 80 -37.30 3.28 -19.94
CA GLN A 80 -38.48 4.13 -19.71
C GLN A 80 -38.59 5.23 -20.77
N GLU A 81 -37.49 5.94 -21.02
CA GLU A 81 -37.47 7.01 -22.01
C GLU A 81 -37.66 6.48 -23.43
N LYS A 82 -37.08 5.33 -23.75
CA LYS A 82 -37.31 4.63 -25.03
C LYS A 82 -38.77 4.25 -25.21
N LYS A 83 -39.47 3.80 -24.16
CA LYS A 83 -40.92 3.53 -24.20
C LYS A 83 -41.71 4.82 -24.39
N ARG A 84 -41.40 5.87 -23.63
CA ARG A 84 -42.03 7.21 -23.77
C ARG A 84 -41.94 7.73 -25.20
N ILE A 85 -40.77 7.66 -25.83
CA ILE A 85 -40.54 8.08 -27.22
C ILE A 85 -41.37 7.23 -28.19
N LYS A 86 -41.40 5.91 -28.00
CA LYS A 86 -42.18 5.00 -28.85
C LYS A 86 -43.69 5.28 -28.77
N ASP A 87 -44.19 5.57 -27.58
CA ASP A 87 -45.61 5.82 -27.33
C ASP A 87 -46.05 7.23 -27.74
N SER A 88 -45.17 8.24 -27.58
CA SER A 88 -45.44 9.63 -27.96
C SER A 88 -45.13 9.97 -29.42
N GLY A 89 -44.34 9.13 -30.11
CA GLY A 89 -43.88 9.40 -31.47
C GLY A 89 -42.92 10.59 -31.58
N ASP A 90 -42.35 11.03 -30.46
CA ASP A 90 -41.45 12.18 -30.40
C ASP A 90 -40.12 11.86 -31.08
N THR A 91 -39.88 12.46 -32.25
CA THR A 91 -38.65 12.30 -33.04
C THR A 91 -37.69 13.47 -32.85
N SER A 92 -37.97 14.37 -31.90
CA SER A 92 -37.09 15.49 -31.62
C SER A 92 -35.73 15.02 -31.09
N LYS A 93 -34.67 15.69 -31.56
CA LYS A 93 -33.30 15.38 -31.14
C LYS A 93 -33.13 15.78 -29.66
N PRO A 94 -32.60 14.89 -28.79
CA PRO A 94 -32.27 15.26 -27.42
C PRO A 94 -31.35 16.49 -27.40
N ILE A 95 -31.66 17.43 -26.51
CA ILE A 95 -30.82 18.63 -26.34
C ILE A 95 -29.48 18.19 -25.77
N ASN A 96 -28.41 18.58 -26.45
CA ASN A 96 -27.05 18.27 -26.04
C ASN A 96 -26.72 19.11 -24.79
N PRO A 97 -26.28 18.51 -23.68
CA PRO A 97 -26.01 19.23 -22.45
C PRO A 97 -24.84 20.22 -22.55
N MET A 98 -23.96 20.08 -23.55
CA MET A 98 -22.91 21.06 -23.86
C MET A 98 -23.45 22.32 -24.56
N ASP A 99 -24.66 22.27 -25.11
CA ASP A 99 -25.32 23.40 -25.78
C ASP A 99 -26.29 24.15 -24.83
N LEU A 100 -26.30 23.80 -23.54
CA LEU A 100 -27.15 24.37 -22.48
C LEU A 100 -26.41 25.43 -21.60
N ASP A 101 -25.46 26.16 -22.19
CA ASP A 101 -24.72 27.26 -21.54
C ASP A 101 -25.58 28.53 -21.36
#